data_AF-A0A849U1L4-F1
#
_entry.id   AF-A0A849U1L4-F1
#
_cell.length_a   1.000
_cell.length_b   1.000
_cell.length_c   1.000
_cell.angle_alpha   90.00
_cell.angle_beta   90.00
_cell.angle_gamma   90.00
#
_symmetry.space_group_name_H-M   'P 1'
#
loop_
_entity.id
_entity.type
_entity.pdbx_description
1 polymer ?
#
loop_
_entity_poly.entity_id
_entity_poly.type
_entity_poly.pdbx_seq_one_letter_code
_entity_poly.pdbx_strand_id
1 'polypeptide(L)'
;MSKCIIHTNAGLTSVTQVLSREKIIISAAVMETVVTPAVIQPQTVTAADGSVTTEDVVISPEHSREQETTPAAYRDETEDEALARVVATMTGPTLILPLASLPAGGPETWTVDYATGIVSIRALTTEQLVAHVAAKRRGLIASGTTLTVGTATIPTWADSETQAALTALVVATTMTPTLTTTWRGRDGNFYPLDAAGIVALATGVMIFVQVAFGIEALAVAAVNAGTATTVAHVDGIFTAALTPTATSNS
;
A
#
# COMPACT_ATOMS: atom_id res chain seq x y z
N MET A 1 -5.58 -19.55 31.14
CA MET A 1 -6.52 -19.18 30.06
C MET A 1 -6.21 -17.76 29.64
N SER A 2 -5.47 -17.58 28.54
CA SER A 2 -4.94 -16.27 28.15
C SER A 2 -5.70 -15.72 26.94
N LYS A 3 -6.16 -14.47 27.06
CA LYS A 3 -6.82 -13.65 26.03
C LYS A 3 -5.76 -13.02 25.12
N CYS A 4 -6.02 -12.95 23.82
CA CYS A 4 -5.37 -12.01 22.91
C CYS A 4 -6.34 -10.83 22.74
N ILE A 5 -5.94 -9.64 23.18
CA ILE A 5 -6.62 -8.38 22.91
C ILE A 5 -5.63 -7.56 22.08
N ILE A 6 -6.05 -7.10 20.90
CA ILE A 6 -5.24 -6.25 20.04
C ILE A 6 -5.44 -4.80 20.52
N HIS A 7 -4.41 -4.22 21.13
CA HIS A 7 -4.27 -2.77 21.31
C HIS A 7 -3.25 -2.25 20.28
N THR A 8 -3.56 -1.13 19.63
CA THR A 8 -2.62 -0.38 18.81
C THR A 8 -1.75 0.52 19.71
N ASN A 9 -0.42 0.40 19.54
CA ASN A 9 0.74 0.74 20.39
C ASN A 9 0.78 2.13 21.08
N ALA A 10 1.45 2.32 22.24
CA ALA A 10 2.86 1.96 22.48
C ALA A 10 3.31 1.76 23.96
N GLY A 11 4.23 0.81 24.17
CA GLY A 11 5.10 0.70 25.36
C GLY A 11 5.64 -0.72 25.63
N LEU A 12 6.96 -0.92 25.43
CA LEU A 12 7.80 -2.13 25.65
C LEU A 12 7.35 -3.07 26.82
N THR A 13 7.49 -4.41 26.83
CA THR A 13 8.66 -5.26 26.58
C THR A 13 8.21 -6.74 26.65
N SER A 14 8.77 -7.61 25.79
CA SER A 14 8.76 -9.10 25.84
C SER A 14 7.60 -9.83 26.55
N VAL A 15 6.71 -10.49 25.79
CA VAL A 15 5.84 -11.55 26.32
C VAL A 15 5.69 -12.71 25.33
N THR A 16 5.95 -13.91 25.84
CA THR A 16 5.86 -15.21 25.20
C THR A 16 4.44 -15.52 24.67
N GLN A 17 4.39 -15.98 23.43
CA GLN A 17 3.19 -16.35 22.67
C GLN A 17 2.61 -17.70 23.16
N VAL A 18 1.31 -17.74 23.50
CA VAL A 18 0.56 -19.00 23.70
C VAL A 18 -0.78 -18.90 22.94
N LEU A 19 -0.95 -19.79 21.97
CA LEU A 19 -2.10 -19.87 21.05
C LEU A 19 -3.32 -20.55 21.70
N SER A 20 -4.50 -19.95 21.52
CA SER A 20 -5.81 -20.61 21.64
C SER A 20 -6.66 -20.20 20.43
N ARG A 21 -7.31 -21.18 19.78
CA ARG A 21 -7.62 -21.20 18.33
C ARG A 21 -8.97 -20.62 17.88
N GLU A 22 -9.79 -19.99 18.72
CA GLU A 22 -11.23 -19.88 18.40
C GLU A 22 -11.84 -18.49 18.22
N LYS A 23 -11.13 -17.37 18.44
CA LYS A 23 -11.83 -16.07 18.46
C LYS A 23 -10.93 -14.86 18.21
N ILE A 24 -11.41 -13.93 17.39
CA ILE A 24 -10.84 -12.59 17.20
C ILE A 24 -11.88 -11.57 17.69
N ILE A 25 -11.44 -10.56 18.46
CA ILE A 25 -12.28 -9.46 18.95
C ILE A 25 -11.86 -8.20 18.19
N ILE A 26 -12.80 -7.55 17.50
CA ILE A 26 -12.59 -6.28 16.79
C ILE A 26 -13.39 -5.21 17.55
N SER A 27 -12.71 -4.16 18.02
CA SER A 27 -13.34 -3.03 18.70
C SER A 27 -13.51 -1.88 17.70
N ALA A 28 -14.74 -1.34 17.59
CA ALA A 28 -15.03 -0.19 16.73
C ALA A 28 -14.88 1.12 17.52
N ALA A 29 -14.29 2.14 16.90
CA ALA A 29 -14.46 3.53 17.29
C ALA A 29 -15.55 4.14 16.40
N VAL A 30 -16.58 4.75 17.01
CA VAL A 30 -17.60 5.53 16.30
C VAL A 30 -17.20 7.00 16.31
N MET A 31 -17.10 7.62 15.15
CA MET A 31 -17.39 9.05 14.98
C MET A 31 -18.45 9.21 13.91
N GLU A 32 -19.70 9.35 14.35
CA GLU A 32 -20.65 10.24 13.71
C GLU A 32 -21.14 11.19 14.80
N THR A 33 -20.41 12.30 14.98
CA THR A 33 -21.00 13.52 15.50
C THR A 33 -21.11 14.43 14.30
N VAL A 34 -22.34 14.65 13.85
CA VAL A 34 -22.67 15.78 12.99
C VAL A 34 -22.27 17.04 13.76
N VAL A 35 -21.06 17.53 13.51
CA VAL A 35 -20.76 18.94 13.75
C VAL A 35 -21.44 19.67 12.62
N THR A 36 -22.68 20.11 12.84
CA THR A 36 -23.21 21.23 12.05
C THR A 36 -22.17 22.34 12.16
N PRO A 37 -21.64 22.90 11.05
CA PRO A 37 -20.83 24.08 11.16
C PRO A 37 -21.68 25.12 11.87
N ALA A 38 -21.19 25.65 12.98
CA ALA A 38 -21.81 26.80 13.62
C ALA A 38 -21.91 27.87 12.55
N VAL A 39 -23.13 28.16 12.09
CA VAL A 39 -23.40 29.36 11.31
C VAL A 39 -23.07 30.50 12.26
N ILE A 40 -21.90 31.11 12.10
CA ILE A 40 -21.55 32.35 12.76
C ILE A 40 -22.54 33.37 12.22
N GLN A 41 -23.58 33.66 12.99
CA GLN A 41 -24.40 34.82 12.70
C GLN A 41 -23.51 36.05 12.92
N PRO A 42 -23.39 36.95 11.93
CA PRO A 42 -22.66 38.19 12.16
C PRO A 42 -23.36 38.93 13.30
N GLN A 43 -22.66 39.15 14.39
CA GLN A 43 -23.18 39.99 15.47
C GLN A 43 -23.12 41.43 15.01
N THR A 44 -24.29 42.02 14.79
CA THR A 44 -24.42 43.45 14.57
C THR A 44 -24.21 44.15 15.90
N VAL A 45 -23.08 44.82 16.07
CA VAL A 45 -22.87 45.71 17.22
C VAL A 45 -23.30 47.10 16.77
N THR A 46 -24.36 47.62 17.37
CA THR A 46 -24.83 48.98 17.16
C THR A 46 -24.11 49.91 18.13
N ALA A 47 -23.37 50.89 17.61
CA ALA A 47 -22.81 51.94 18.44
C ALA A 47 -23.93 52.80 19.05
N ALA A 48 -23.66 53.51 20.16
CA ALA A 48 -24.66 54.31 20.87
C ALA A 48 -25.29 55.45 20.03
N ASP A 49 -24.73 55.75 18.84
CA ASP A 49 -25.25 56.73 17.89
C ASP A 49 -26.11 56.13 16.74
N GLY A 50 -26.31 54.81 16.73
CA GLY A 50 -27.17 54.11 15.77
C GLY A 50 -26.49 53.72 14.45
N SER A 51 -25.18 53.91 14.30
CA SER A 51 -24.45 53.43 13.12
C SER A 51 -24.01 51.96 13.25
N VAL A 52 -23.95 51.24 12.12
CA VAL A 52 -23.50 49.85 12.00
C VAL A 52 -22.28 49.80 11.09
N THR A 53 -21.15 49.32 11.59
CA THR A 53 -19.96 49.05 10.78
C THR A 53 -19.49 47.61 10.99
N THR A 54 -19.22 46.90 9.89
CA THR A 54 -18.58 45.58 9.88
C THR A 54 -17.07 45.76 9.95
N GLU A 55 -16.45 45.48 11.09
CA GLU A 55 -15.00 45.34 11.19
C GLU A 55 -14.58 43.87 11.11
N ASP A 56 -13.51 43.60 10.37
CA ASP A 56 -12.87 42.29 10.30
C ASP A 56 -12.16 41.97 11.63
N VAL A 57 -12.58 40.88 12.28
CA VAL A 57 -11.99 40.42 13.54
C VAL A 57 -10.61 39.82 13.28
N VAL A 58 -9.55 40.60 13.55
CA VAL A 58 -8.17 40.09 13.59
C VAL A 58 -7.87 39.60 15.02
N ILE A 59 -7.85 38.28 15.21
CA ILE A 59 -7.48 37.68 16.51
C ILE A 59 -5.95 37.62 16.60
N SER A 60 -5.36 38.42 17.49
CA SER A 60 -3.93 38.31 17.87
C SER A 60 -3.68 37.11 18.80
N PRO A 61 -2.48 36.49 18.78
CA PRO A 61 -2.26 35.15 19.31
C PRO A 61 -2.04 35.04 20.84
N GLU A 62 -2.32 36.08 21.62
CA GLU A 62 -1.83 36.14 23.03
C GLU A 62 -2.87 35.90 24.13
N HIS A 63 -4.12 35.51 23.81
CA HIS A 63 -5.18 35.31 24.84
C HIS A 63 -5.75 33.88 24.88
N SER A 64 -4.88 32.88 25.07
CA SER A 64 -5.30 31.49 25.26
C SER A 64 -4.97 30.98 26.66
N ARG A 65 -5.46 31.63 27.72
CA ARG A 65 -5.57 31.00 29.06
C ARG A 65 -6.80 31.50 29.79
N GLU A 66 -7.56 30.54 30.35
CA GLU A 66 -8.75 30.65 31.21
C GLU A 66 -10.06 30.92 30.44
N GLN A 67 -11.17 30.15 30.56
CA GLN A 67 -11.69 29.33 31.65
C GLN A 67 -12.52 28.16 31.11
N GLU A 68 -12.29 26.95 31.62
CA GLU A 68 -13.23 25.83 31.50
C GLU A 68 -13.86 25.60 32.89
N THR A 69 -15.17 25.77 32.98
CA THR A 69 -15.93 25.63 34.23
C THR A 69 -16.53 24.23 34.34
N THR A 70 -15.69 23.25 34.66
CA THR A 70 -16.16 21.90 35.01
C THR A 70 -16.50 21.80 36.51
N PRO A 71 -17.59 21.11 36.89
CA PRO A 71 -17.99 20.92 38.30
C PRO A 71 -16.93 20.22 39.15
N ALA A 72 -16.80 20.62 40.41
CA ALA A 72 -15.76 20.21 41.36
C ALA A 72 -15.67 18.71 41.71
N ALA A 73 -16.53 17.85 41.15
CA ALA A 73 -16.50 16.41 41.38
C ALA A 73 -15.49 15.64 40.50
N TYR A 74 -14.83 16.30 39.54
CA TYR A 74 -13.97 15.65 38.53
C TYR A 74 -12.51 16.10 38.57
N ARG A 75 -12.06 16.71 39.68
CA ARG A 75 -10.74 17.37 39.73
C ARG A 75 -9.53 16.44 39.93
N ASP A 76 -9.76 15.17 40.25
CA ASP A 76 -8.69 14.22 40.56
C ASP A 76 -8.58 13.07 39.55
N GLU A 77 -9.34 13.10 38.45
CA GLU A 77 -9.12 12.08 37.41
C GLU A 77 -7.89 12.44 36.58
N THR A 78 -7.03 11.46 36.39
CA THR A 78 -5.92 11.56 35.45
C THR A 78 -6.44 11.57 34.02
N GLU A 79 -5.69 12.15 33.08
CA GLU A 79 -6.04 12.16 31.65
C GLU A 79 -6.29 10.73 31.11
N ASP A 80 -5.59 9.74 31.68
CA ASP A 80 -5.77 8.32 31.40
C ASP A 80 -7.11 7.76 31.93
N GLU A 81 -7.60 8.22 33.09
CA GLU A 81 -8.91 7.84 33.64
C GLU A 81 -10.06 8.52 32.88
N ALA A 82 -9.84 9.74 32.40
CA ALA A 82 -10.73 10.44 31.48
C ALA A 82 -10.88 9.65 30.17
N LEU A 83 -9.76 9.28 29.56
CA LEU A 83 -9.71 8.45 28.37
C LEU A 83 -10.32 7.07 28.60
N ALA A 84 -10.02 6.40 29.71
CA ALA A 84 -10.59 5.10 30.04
C ALA A 84 -12.11 5.14 30.22
N ARG A 85 -12.65 6.22 30.80
CA ARG A 85 -14.10 6.40 30.94
C ARG A 85 -14.75 6.76 29.60
N VAL A 86 -14.13 7.60 28.78
CA VAL A 86 -14.60 7.87 27.41
C VAL A 86 -14.63 6.57 26.61
N VAL A 87 -13.60 5.74 26.70
CA VAL A 87 -13.54 4.41 26.06
C VAL A 87 -14.61 3.46 26.64
N ALA A 88 -14.84 3.43 27.95
CA ALA A 88 -15.88 2.61 28.58
C ALA A 88 -17.30 3.08 28.29
N THR A 89 -17.48 4.37 27.98
CA THR A 89 -18.77 4.95 27.56
C THR A 89 -18.97 4.81 26.05
N MET A 90 -17.89 4.71 25.28
CA MET A 90 -17.87 4.51 23.82
C MET A 90 -17.74 3.06 23.38
N THR A 91 -17.62 2.09 24.31
CA THR A 91 -17.75 0.67 23.99
C THR A 91 -19.19 0.39 23.55
N GLY A 92 -19.42 0.58 22.26
CA GLY A 92 -20.55 0.00 21.56
C GLY A 92 -20.56 -1.53 21.69
N PRO A 93 -21.59 -2.20 21.17
CA PRO A 93 -21.70 -3.65 21.25
C PRO A 93 -20.41 -4.31 20.75
N THR A 94 -19.75 -5.09 21.61
CA THR A 94 -18.62 -5.90 21.21
C THR A 94 -19.11 -6.92 20.19
N LEU A 95 -18.77 -6.71 18.91
CA LEU A 95 -19.13 -7.64 17.86
C LEU A 95 -18.20 -8.85 17.97
N ILE A 96 -18.75 -9.94 18.48
CA ILE A 96 -18.08 -11.23 18.54
C ILE A 96 -18.46 -11.98 17.27
N LEU A 97 -17.48 -12.17 16.37
CA LEU A 97 -17.67 -12.98 15.16
C LEU A 97 -16.93 -14.30 15.27
N PRO A 98 -17.55 -15.43 14.86
CA PRO A 98 -16.85 -16.70 14.80
C PRO A 98 -15.77 -16.64 13.71
N LEU A 99 -14.58 -17.16 14.00
CA LEU A 99 -13.45 -17.14 13.05
C LEU A 99 -13.80 -17.80 11.70
N ALA A 100 -14.69 -18.79 11.71
CA ALA A 100 -15.15 -19.52 10.53
C ALA A 100 -16.02 -18.68 9.56
N SER A 101 -16.55 -17.53 9.99
CA SER A 101 -17.36 -16.64 9.13
C SER A 101 -16.56 -15.48 8.54
N LEU A 102 -15.25 -15.42 8.80
CA LEU A 102 -14.42 -14.33 8.29
C LEU A 102 -14.00 -14.63 6.85
N PRO A 103 -13.98 -13.61 5.97
CA PRO A 103 -13.44 -13.78 4.63
C PRO A 103 -11.97 -14.17 4.67
N ALA A 104 -11.51 -14.87 3.63
CA ALA A 104 -10.08 -15.08 3.46
C ALA A 104 -9.34 -13.73 3.36
N GLY A 105 -8.18 -13.62 4.02
CA GLY A 105 -7.38 -12.39 4.09
C GLY A 105 -7.13 -11.94 5.54
N GLY A 106 -6.28 -10.94 5.72
CA GLY A 106 -6.10 -10.29 7.02
C GLY A 106 -7.16 -9.20 7.25
N PRO A 107 -7.36 -8.75 8.50
CA PRO A 107 -8.36 -7.74 8.87
C PRO A 107 -8.23 -6.42 8.11
N GLU A 108 -7.04 -6.09 7.60
CA GLU A 108 -6.76 -4.93 6.75
C GLU A 108 -7.49 -4.96 5.40
N THR A 109 -7.95 -6.14 4.99
CA THR A 109 -8.70 -6.36 3.74
C THR A 109 -10.20 -6.45 3.96
N TRP A 110 -10.68 -6.22 5.18
CA TRP A 110 -12.09 -6.37 5.52
C TRP A 110 -12.80 -5.03 5.67
N THR A 111 -14.06 -5.00 5.29
CA THR A 111 -15.01 -3.94 5.65
C THR A 111 -16.05 -4.55 6.58
N VAL A 112 -16.27 -3.92 7.73
CA VAL A 112 -17.30 -4.31 8.69
C VAL A 112 -18.50 -3.40 8.50
N ASP A 113 -19.65 -3.98 8.15
CA ASP A 113 -20.93 -3.31 8.28
C ASP A 113 -21.41 -3.48 9.73
N TYR A 114 -21.28 -2.41 10.52
CA TYR A 114 -21.65 -2.44 11.94
C TYR A 114 -23.16 -2.49 12.18
N ALA A 115 -23.99 -2.09 11.21
CA ALA A 115 -25.44 -2.14 11.33
C ALA A 115 -25.96 -3.58 11.19
N THR A 116 -25.33 -4.37 10.33
CA THR A 116 -25.73 -5.76 10.05
C THR A 116 -24.81 -6.81 10.71
N GLY A 117 -23.65 -6.39 11.21
CA GLY A 117 -22.61 -7.29 11.74
C GLY A 117 -21.91 -8.12 10.67
N ILE A 118 -22.08 -7.78 9.38
CA ILE A 118 -21.48 -8.52 8.27
C ILE A 118 -20.05 -8.02 8.03
N VAL A 119 -19.12 -8.97 7.89
CA VAL A 119 -17.75 -8.68 7.45
C VAL A 119 -17.60 -9.11 6.01
N SER A 120 -17.24 -8.17 5.15
CA SER A 120 -17.01 -8.37 3.73
C SER A 120 -15.57 -8.07 3.38
N ILE A 121 -15.07 -8.57 2.25
CA ILE A 121 -13.78 -8.14 1.73
C ILE A 121 -13.96 -6.72 1.21
N ARG A 122 -13.11 -5.81 1.70
CA ARG A 122 -12.99 -4.45 1.18
C ARG A 122 -12.65 -4.52 -0.30
N ALA A 123 -13.58 -4.05 -1.13
CA ALA A 123 -13.29 -3.83 -2.53
C ALA A 123 -12.15 -2.81 -2.67
N LEU A 124 -11.11 -3.19 -3.38
CA LEU A 124 -10.02 -2.28 -3.71
C LEU A 124 -10.52 -1.24 -4.71
N THR A 125 -10.09 0.00 -4.55
CA THR A 125 -10.36 1.03 -5.56
C THR A 125 -9.57 0.74 -6.84
N THR A 126 -10.03 1.29 -7.96
CA THR A 126 -9.29 1.26 -9.24
C THR A 126 -7.86 1.74 -9.07
N GLU A 127 -7.65 2.82 -8.32
CA GLU A 127 -6.32 3.36 -8.02
C GLU A 127 -5.43 2.35 -7.28
N GLN A 128 -5.97 1.67 -6.26
CA GLN A 128 -5.23 0.65 -5.52
C GLN A 128 -4.87 -0.57 -6.38
N LEU A 129 -5.77 -0.98 -7.28
CA LEU A 129 -5.49 -2.07 -8.22
C LEU A 129 -4.41 -1.67 -9.24
N VAL A 130 -4.46 -0.46 -9.77
CA VAL A 130 -3.40 0.06 -10.67
C VAL A 130 -2.06 0.16 -9.96
N ALA A 131 -2.04 0.61 -8.70
CA ALA A 131 -0.82 0.61 -7.89
C ALA A 131 -0.26 -0.81 -7.68
N HIS A 132 -1.14 -1.80 -7.47
CA HIS A 132 -0.74 -3.22 -7.40
C HIS A 132 -0.16 -3.72 -8.73
N VAL A 133 -0.77 -3.38 -9.87
CA VAL A 133 -0.23 -3.72 -11.20
C VAL A 133 1.20 -3.18 -11.37
N ALA A 134 1.44 -1.91 -11.03
CA ALA A 134 2.76 -1.31 -11.11
C ALA A 134 3.77 -2.01 -10.17
N ALA A 135 3.34 -2.40 -8.97
CA ALA A 135 4.17 -3.18 -8.04
C ALA A 135 4.54 -4.56 -8.62
N LYS A 136 3.60 -5.26 -9.26
CA LYS A 136 3.83 -6.55 -9.93
C LYS A 136 4.85 -6.44 -11.05
N ARG A 137 4.76 -5.42 -11.91
CA ARG A 137 5.79 -5.18 -12.94
C ARG A 137 7.16 -4.94 -12.31
N ARG A 138 7.26 -4.07 -11.30
CA ARG A 138 8.54 -3.79 -10.63
C ARG A 138 9.14 -5.08 -10.06
N GLY A 139 8.32 -5.91 -9.42
CA GLY A 139 8.73 -7.23 -8.91
C GLY A 139 9.22 -8.17 -10.02
N LEU A 140 8.52 -8.20 -11.17
CA LEU A 140 8.93 -9.00 -12.32
C LEU A 140 10.31 -8.56 -12.86
N ILE A 141 10.53 -7.26 -13.05
CA ILE A 141 11.82 -6.74 -13.53
C ILE A 141 12.93 -7.02 -12.50
N ALA A 142 12.68 -6.79 -11.22
CA ALA A 142 13.64 -7.06 -10.14
C ALA A 142 13.99 -8.56 -10.04
N SER A 143 13.07 -9.45 -10.43
CA SER A 143 13.32 -10.89 -10.46
C SER A 143 14.33 -11.32 -11.54
N GLY A 144 14.67 -10.44 -12.48
CA GLY A 144 15.60 -10.71 -13.59
C GLY A 144 15.03 -11.68 -14.64
N THR A 145 15.88 -12.10 -15.56
CA THR A 145 15.54 -13.03 -16.65
C THR A 145 16.70 -13.98 -16.93
N THR A 146 16.47 -15.03 -17.71
CA THR A 146 17.51 -15.94 -18.20
C THR A 146 17.56 -15.86 -19.71
N LEU A 147 18.73 -15.55 -20.26
CA LEU A 147 18.91 -15.29 -21.68
C LEU A 147 19.92 -16.26 -22.28
N THR A 148 19.65 -16.75 -23.48
CA THR A 148 20.60 -17.56 -24.24
C THR A 148 21.41 -16.65 -25.17
N VAL A 149 22.73 -16.64 -24.99
CA VAL A 149 23.68 -15.87 -25.80
C VAL A 149 24.71 -16.84 -26.37
N GLY A 150 24.65 -17.06 -27.69
CA GLY A 150 25.41 -18.14 -28.32
C GLY A 150 24.98 -19.50 -27.76
N THR A 151 25.92 -20.22 -27.15
CA THR A 151 25.67 -21.51 -26.47
C THR A 151 25.51 -21.38 -24.96
N ALA A 152 25.71 -20.18 -24.39
CA ALA A 152 25.61 -19.95 -22.96
C ALA A 152 24.19 -19.53 -22.57
N THR A 153 23.69 -20.10 -21.47
CA THR A 153 22.48 -19.63 -20.80
C THR A 153 22.90 -18.81 -19.58
N ILE A 154 22.54 -17.52 -19.59
CA ILE A 154 23.04 -16.52 -18.65
C ILE A 154 21.87 -15.97 -17.81
N PRO A 155 21.76 -16.36 -16.54
CA PRO A 155 20.85 -15.71 -15.59
C PRO A 155 21.30 -14.26 -15.38
N THR A 156 20.45 -13.29 -15.70
CA THR A 156 20.82 -11.86 -15.75
C THR A 156 19.82 -11.01 -14.97
N TRP A 157 20.32 -10.04 -14.22
CA TRP A 157 19.46 -9.03 -13.59
C TRP A 157 18.83 -8.14 -14.66
N ALA A 158 17.73 -7.47 -14.33
CA ALA A 158 17.12 -6.48 -15.22
C ALA A 158 16.87 -5.15 -14.50
N ASP A 159 17.56 -4.91 -13.38
CA ASP A 159 17.53 -3.63 -12.69
C ASP A 159 18.16 -2.50 -13.52
N SER A 160 17.99 -1.26 -13.05
CA SER A 160 18.47 -0.06 -13.74
C SER A 160 19.99 -0.02 -13.89
N GLU A 161 20.73 -0.58 -12.92
CA GLU A 161 22.20 -0.62 -12.97
C GLU A 161 22.67 -1.57 -14.06
N THR A 162 22.08 -2.74 -14.15
CA THR A 162 22.34 -3.73 -15.21
C THR A 162 21.99 -3.18 -16.57
N GLN A 163 20.83 -2.52 -16.72
CA GLN A 163 20.44 -1.87 -17.98
C GLN A 163 21.44 -0.79 -18.38
N ALA A 164 21.84 0.08 -17.46
CA ALA A 164 22.82 1.14 -17.73
C ALA A 164 24.20 0.57 -18.12
N ALA A 165 24.67 -0.46 -17.43
CA ALA A 165 25.94 -1.12 -17.72
C ALA A 165 25.92 -1.78 -19.12
N LEU A 166 24.83 -2.49 -19.47
CA LEU A 166 24.66 -3.09 -20.78
C LEU A 166 24.58 -2.04 -21.89
N THR A 167 23.86 -0.93 -21.67
CA THR A 167 23.84 0.19 -22.63
C THR A 167 25.23 0.78 -22.85
N ALA A 168 26.00 1.01 -21.77
CA ALA A 168 27.37 1.53 -21.89
C ALA A 168 28.29 0.55 -22.65
N LEU A 169 28.17 -0.75 -22.37
CA LEU A 169 28.92 -1.78 -23.10
C LEU A 169 28.54 -1.81 -24.58
N VAL A 170 27.25 -1.74 -24.93
CA VAL A 170 26.81 -1.65 -26.33
C VAL A 170 27.42 -0.44 -27.02
N VAL A 171 27.40 0.75 -26.39
CA VAL A 171 28.07 1.94 -26.96
C VAL A 171 29.57 1.69 -27.14
N ALA A 172 30.25 1.09 -26.17
CA ALA A 172 31.67 0.76 -26.29
C ALA A 172 31.97 -0.19 -27.45
N THR A 173 31.10 -1.16 -27.74
CA THR A 173 31.28 -2.07 -28.90
C THR A 173 31.24 -1.33 -30.25
N THR A 174 30.58 -0.16 -30.34
CA THR A 174 30.57 0.65 -31.56
C THR A 174 31.92 1.31 -31.83
N MET A 175 32.68 1.61 -30.77
CA MET A 175 34.01 2.22 -30.85
C MET A 175 35.11 1.17 -30.93
N THR A 176 34.88 -0.03 -30.38
CA THR A 176 35.84 -1.12 -30.37
C THR A 176 35.11 -2.43 -30.70
N PRO A 177 34.97 -2.79 -31.99
CA PRO A 177 34.25 -3.99 -32.40
C PRO A 177 34.88 -5.31 -31.92
N THR A 178 36.17 -5.28 -31.54
CA THR A 178 36.90 -6.42 -30.97
C THR A 178 36.79 -6.49 -29.44
N LEU A 179 35.94 -5.67 -28.83
CA LEU A 179 35.74 -5.65 -27.38
C LEU A 179 35.30 -7.02 -26.89
N THR A 180 35.99 -7.50 -25.85
CA THR A 180 35.57 -8.65 -25.06
C THR A 180 35.47 -8.22 -23.60
N THR A 181 34.55 -8.83 -22.87
CA THR A 181 34.37 -8.62 -21.44
C THR A 181 33.93 -9.92 -20.77
N THR A 182 34.01 -9.96 -19.45
CA THR A 182 33.47 -11.06 -18.67
C THR A 182 32.28 -10.55 -17.88
N TRP A 183 31.09 -11.07 -18.18
CA TRP A 183 29.85 -10.69 -17.53
C TRP A 183 29.54 -11.60 -16.34
N ARG A 184 29.17 -11.02 -15.20
CA ARG A 184 28.76 -11.80 -14.02
C ARG A 184 27.28 -12.11 -14.10
N GLY A 185 26.93 -13.40 -14.14
CA GLY A 185 25.55 -13.86 -14.02
C GLY A 185 25.03 -13.82 -12.58
N ARG A 186 23.71 -13.94 -12.43
CA ARG A 186 23.00 -14.00 -11.13
C ARG A 186 23.34 -15.23 -10.31
N ASP A 187 23.74 -16.29 -10.99
CA ASP A 187 24.22 -17.53 -10.41
C ASP A 187 25.64 -17.42 -9.83
N GLY A 188 26.28 -16.26 -9.99
CA GLY A 188 27.65 -16.01 -9.53
C GLY A 188 28.73 -16.46 -10.50
N ASN A 189 28.35 -17.07 -11.64
CA ASN A 189 29.29 -17.46 -12.67
C ASN A 189 29.67 -16.27 -13.56
N PHE A 190 30.77 -16.43 -14.28
CA PHE A 190 31.33 -15.41 -15.15
C PHE A 190 31.34 -15.93 -16.59
N TYR A 191 30.76 -15.15 -17.49
CA TYR A 191 30.52 -15.51 -18.88
C TYR A 191 31.33 -14.62 -19.80
N PRO A 192 32.25 -15.16 -20.61
CA PRO A 192 32.96 -14.36 -21.60
C PRO A 192 31.98 -13.92 -22.68
N LEU A 193 31.94 -12.62 -22.96
CA LEU A 193 31.16 -12.02 -24.02
C LEU A 193 32.08 -11.29 -24.99
N ASP A 194 31.89 -11.55 -26.28
CA ASP A 194 32.39 -10.70 -27.34
C ASP A 194 31.37 -9.57 -27.65
N ALA A 195 31.69 -8.70 -28.60
CA ALA A 195 30.81 -7.60 -28.99
C ALA A 195 29.40 -8.07 -29.40
N ALA A 196 29.30 -9.20 -30.12
CA ALA A 196 28.02 -9.77 -30.52
C ALA A 196 27.22 -10.29 -29.31
N GLY A 197 27.88 -10.95 -28.37
CA GLY A 197 27.31 -11.44 -27.13
C GLY A 197 26.82 -10.32 -26.22
N ILE A 198 27.55 -9.21 -26.13
CA ILE A 198 27.14 -8.00 -25.40
C ILE A 198 25.81 -7.47 -25.98
N VAL A 199 25.74 -7.30 -27.30
CA VAL A 199 24.54 -6.78 -27.99
C VAL A 199 23.36 -7.73 -27.81
N ALA A 200 23.58 -9.04 -27.94
CA ALA A 200 22.54 -10.05 -27.74
C ALA A 200 22.00 -10.03 -26.31
N LEU A 201 22.88 -9.95 -25.31
CA LEU A 201 22.48 -9.89 -23.90
C LEU A 201 21.69 -8.61 -23.59
N ALA A 202 22.19 -7.44 -24.03
CA ALA A 202 21.52 -6.15 -23.85
C ALA A 202 20.13 -6.12 -24.50
N THR A 203 20.02 -6.64 -25.73
CA THR A 203 18.75 -6.72 -26.46
C THR A 203 17.76 -7.64 -25.74
N GLY A 204 18.23 -8.80 -25.25
CA GLY A 204 17.38 -9.73 -24.50
C GLY A 204 16.82 -9.11 -23.21
N VAL A 205 17.65 -8.39 -22.45
CA VAL A 205 17.20 -7.68 -21.24
C VAL A 205 16.19 -6.58 -21.58
N MET A 206 16.45 -5.81 -22.64
CA MET A 206 15.51 -4.79 -23.12
C MET A 206 14.15 -5.41 -23.51
N ILE A 207 14.15 -6.48 -24.30
CA ILE A 207 12.92 -7.19 -24.70
C ILE A 207 12.15 -7.67 -23.47
N PHE A 208 12.83 -8.26 -22.49
CA PHE A 208 12.20 -8.69 -21.24
C PHE A 208 11.54 -7.52 -20.48
N VAL A 209 12.22 -6.39 -20.36
CA VAL A 209 11.65 -5.19 -19.71
C VAL A 209 10.42 -4.68 -20.49
N GLN A 210 10.48 -4.66 -21.82
CA GLN A 210 9.33 -4.26 -22.66
C GLN A 210 8.15 -5.22 -22.50
N VAL A 211 8.39 -6.53 -22.41
CA VAL A 211 7.34 -7.52 -22.11
C VAL A 211 6.70 -7.22 -20.76
N ALA A 212 7.48 -6.92 -19.72
CA ALA A 212 6.95 -6.58 -18.40
C ALA A 212 6.03 -5.34 -18.43
N PHE A 213 6.40 -4.31 -19.19
CA PHE A 213 5.53 -3.14 -19.42
C PHE A 213 4.28 -3.47 -20.26
N GLY A 214 4.40 -4.36 -21.25
CA GLY A 214 3.25 -4.86 -22.01
C GLY A 214 2.23 -5.57 -21.13
N ILE A 215 2.69 -6.39 -20.18
CA ILE A 215 1.82 -7.06 -19.20
C ILE A 215 1.15 -6.05 -18.27
N GLU A 216 1.88 -5.03 -17.80
CA GLU A 216 1.29 -3.92 -17.03
C GLU A 216 0.18 -3.22 -17.81
N ALA A 217 0.42 -2.88 -19.07
CA ALA A 217 -0.58 -2.22 -19.91
C ALA A 217 -1.86 -3.07 -20.07
N LEU A 218 -1.71 -4.38 -20.30
CA LEU A 218 -2.84 -5.32 -20.37
C LEU A 218 -3.62 -5.37 -19.04
N ALA A 219 -2.92 -5.43 -17.91
CA ALA A 219 -3.55 -5.50 -16.60
C ALA A 219 -4.26 -4.19 -16.21
N VAL A 220 -3.66 -3.02 -16.50
CA VAL A 220 -4.32 -1.71 -16.30
C VAL A 220 -5.57 -1.59 -17.17
N ALA A 221 -5.52 -2.04 -18.43
CA ALA A 221 -6.68 -2.04 -19.30
C ALA A 221 -7.82 -2.91 -18.74
N ALA A 222 -7.51 -4.09 -18.19
CA ALA A 222 -8.49 -4.96 -17.54
C ALA A 222 -9.10 -4.33 -16.27
N VAL A 223 -8.30 -3.64 -15.46
CA VAL A 223 -8.78 -2.90 -14.28
C VAL A 223 -9.72 -1.77 -14.70
N ASN A 224 -9.33 -0.97 -15.69
CA ASN A 224 -10.16 0.15 -16.19
C ASN A 224 -11.45 -0.31 -16.86
N ALA A 225 -11.45 -1.48 -17.50
CA ALA A 225 -12.63 -2.10 -18.07
C ALA A 225 -13.54 -2.77 -17.02
N GLY A 226 -13.11 -2.83 -15.75
CA GLY A 226 -13.84 -3.51 -14.68
C GLY A 226 -13.83 -5.05 -14.77
N THR A 227 -12.98 -5.64 -15.62
CA THR A 227 -12.84 -7.10 -15.74
C THR A 227 -11.84 -7.67 -14.71
N ALA A 228 -10.88 -6.86 -14.27
CA ALA A 228 -10.01 -7.16 -13.13
C ALA A 228 -10.39 -6.30 -11.91
N THR A 229 -11.12 -6.87 -10.96
CA THR A 229 -11.64 -6.16 -9.76
C THR A 229 -10.97 -6.59 -8.46
N THR A 230 -10.02 -7.53 -8.52
CA THR A 230 -9.33 -8.08 -7.35
C THR A 230 -7.84 -8.25 -7.61
N VAL A 231 -7.04 -8.32 -6.54
CA VAL A 231 -5.62 -8.69 -6.61
C VAL A 231 -5.41 -10.02 -7.33
N ALA A 232 -6.27 -11.00 -7.04
CA ALA A 232 -6.19 -12.32 -7.66
C ALA A 232 -6.41 -12.28 -9.18
N HIS A 233 -7.32 -11.42 -9.66
CA HIS A 233 -7.49 -11.23 -11.12
C HIS A 233 -6.22 -10.64 -11.75
N VAL A 234 -5.63 -9.60 -11.12
CA VAL A 234 -4.38 -9.00 -11.60
C VAL A 234 -3.24 -10.03 -11.60
N ASP A 235 -3.07 -10.78 -10.52
CA ASP A 235 -2.05 -11.82 -10.42
C ASP A 235 -2.25 -12.92 -11.46
N GLY A 236 -3.51 -13.27 -11.76
CA GLY A 236 -3.88 -14.19 -12.83
C GLY A 236 -3.43 -13.70 -14.21
N ILE A 237 -3.56 -12.41 -14.51
CA ILE A 237 -3.09 -11.82 -15.78
C ILE A 237 -1.57 -11.97 -15.93
N PHE A 238 -0.80 -11.64 -14.88
CA PHE A 238 0.65 -11.80 -14.91
C PHE A 238 1.05 -13.28 -15.06
N THR A 239 0.38 -14.17 -14.33
CA THR A 239 0.66 -15.62 -14.40
C THR A 239 0.36 -16.17 -15.80
N ALA A 240 -0.77 -15.79 -16.39
CA ALA A 240 -1.15 -16.20 -17.73
C ALA A 240 -0.16 -15.70 -18.80
N ALA A 241 0.27 -14.43 -18.70
CA ALA A 241 1.18 -13.84 -19.68
C ALA A 241 2.61 -14.40 -19.62
N LEU A 242 3.03 -14.92 -18.46
CA LEU A 242 4.36 -15.52 -18.28
C LEU A 242 4.40 -17.02 -18.57
N THR A 243 3.24 -17.67 -18.70
CA THR A 243 3.17 -19.08 -19.05
C THR A 243 3.31 -19.20 -20.57
N PRO A 244 4.37 -19.83 -21.11
CA PRO A 244 4.48 -20.02 -22.55
C PRO A 244 3.31 -20.87 -23.02
N THR A 245 2.42 -20.30 -23.84
CA THR A 245 1.37 -21.05 -24.51
C THR A 245 2.07 -22.06 -25.42
N ALA A 246 2.01 -23.34 -25.07
CA ALA A 246 2.49 -24.40 -25.94
C ALA A 246 1.60 -24.41 -27.19
N THR A 247 2.00 -23.68 -28.22
CA THR A 247 1.36 -23.74 -29.52
C THR A 247 1.65 -25.13 -30.07
N SER A 248 0.69 -26.05 -29.97
CA SER A 248 0.74 -27.30 -30.70
C SER A 248 0.65 -26.94 -32.18
N ASN A 249 1.77 -27.01 -32.90
CA ASN A 249 1.75 -27.00 -34.35
C ASN A 249 1.11 -28.33 -34.79
N SER A 250 -0.18 -28.27 -35.12
CA SER A 250 -0.92 -29.30 -35.84
C SER A 250 -0.69 -29.19 -37.34
#